data_AF-J2KLU4-F1
#
_entry.id   AF-J2KLU4-F1
#
_cell.length_a   1.000
_cell.length_b   1.000
_cell.length_c   1.000
_cell.angle_alpha   90.00
_cell.angle_beta   90.00
_cell.angle_gamma   90.00
#
_symmetry.space_group_name_H-M   'P 1'
#
loop_
_entity.id
_entity.type
_entity.pdbx_description
1 polymer ?
#
loop_
_entity_poly.entity_id
_entity_poly.type
_entity_poly.pdbx_seq_one_letter_code
_entity_poly.pdbx_strand_id
1 'polypeptide(L)'
;MKDPVASAKAVNLIYTSDTETAGIIRKRKGKKYLYYKDGRKILDREEISRINSLVIPPAWENAWICALDNGHLQATGFDVKKRKQYKYHALWSALRNHTKFYRMLQFGYALPGIRLQIEQDLALRNFEKRKNTGAHYKPYAAYQYLYRQ
;
A
#
# COMPACT_ATOMS: atom_id res chain seq x y z
N MET A 1 -7.56 -4.45 -12.35
CA MET A 1 -7.10 -3.11 -12.79
C MET A 1 -5.65 -2.90 -12.33
N LYS A 2 -4.72 -2.53 -13.22
CA LYS A 2 -3.31 -2.32 -12.87
C LYS A 2 -2.99 -0.87 -12.48
N ASP A 3 -3.68 0.07 -13.12
CA ASP A 3 -3.48 1.49 -12.87
C ASP A 3 -4.11 1.87 -11.51
N PRO A 4 -3.31 2.35 -10.54
CA PRO A 4 -3.82 2.75 -9.24
C PRO A 4 -4.70 4.01 -9.32
N VAL A 5 -4.49 4.90 -10.30
CA VAL A 5 -5.29 6.11 -10.47
C VAL A 5 -6.69 5.74 -10.94
N ALA A 6 -6.82 4.94 -12.00
CA ALA A 6 -8.12 4.47 -12.46
C ALA A 6 -8.82 3.59 -11.40
N SER A 7 -8.07 2.81 -10.62
CA SER A 7 -8.63 2.03 -9.51
C SER A 7 -9.24 2.94 -8.42
N ALA A 8 -8.57 4.04 -8.07
CA ALA A 8 -9.11 5.00 -7.11
C ALA A 8 -10.39 5.64 -7.64
N LYS A 9 -10.39 6.08 -8.90
CA LYS A 9 -11.55 6.67 -9.56
C LYS A 9 -12.76 5.73 -9.60
N ALA A 10 -12.54 4.43 -9.81
CA ALA A 10 -13.61 3.43 -9.85
C ALA A 10 -14.40 3.31 -8.53
N VAL A 11 -13.85 3.80 -7.42
CA VAL A 11 -14.51 3.85 -6.10
C VAL A 11 -14.67 5.29 -5.59
N ASN A 12 -14.72 6.26 -6.51
CA ASN A 12 -14.87 7.70 -6.22
C ASN A 12 -13.78 8.27 -5.29
N LEU A 13 -12.56 7.73 -5.36
CA LEU A 13 -11.41 8.23 -4.64
C LEU A 13 -10.41 8.92 -5.56
N ILE A 14 -9.64 9.84 -4.97
CA ILE A 14 -8.55 10.54 -5.64
C ILE A 14 -7.22 9.87 -5.28
N TYR A 15 -6.40 9.61 -6.29
CA TYR A 15 -5.03 9.14 -6.06
C TYR A 15 -4.16 10.29 -5.55
N THR A 16 -3.56 10.13 -4.37
CA THR A 16 -2.84 11.18 -3.62
C THR A 16 -1.51 10.62 -3.13
N SER A 17 -0.48 11.46 -3.06
CA SER A 17 0.84 11.05 -2.59
C SER A 17 1.32 11.98 -1.49
N ASP A 18 2.00 11.44 -0.49
CA ASP A 18 2.55 12.24 0.60
C ASP A 18 3.79 13.05 0.19
N THR A 19 4.36 12.77 -0.98
CA THR A 19 5.50 13.51 -1.54
C THR A 19 5.10 14.58 -2.54
N GLU A 20 4.01 14.36 -3.29
CA GLU A 20 3.60 15.24 -4.40
C GLU A 20 2.41 16.13 -4.03
N THR A 21 1.58 15.69 -3.08
CA THR A 21 0.38 16.41 -2.67
C THR A 21 0.63 17.15 -1.37
N ALA A 22 0.40 18.47 -1.38
CA ALA A 22 0.39 19.26 -0.16
C ALA A 22 -0.61 18.66 0.84
N GLY A 23 -0.18 18.52 2.09
CA GLY A 23 -0.98 17.91 3.14
C GLY A 23 -0.90 18.65 4.45
N ILE A 24 -1.59 18.09 5.43
CA ILE A 24 -1.70 18.60 6.77
C ILE A 24 -0.61 17.97 7.62
N ILE A 25 0.13 18.80 8.34
CA ILE A 25 1.21 18.38 9.23
C ILE A 25 0.67 18.32 10.66
N ARG A 26 0.92 17.20 11.33
CA ARG A 26 0.63 17.05 12.76
C ARG A 26 1.84 17.42 13.61
N LYS A 27 1.67 18.34 14.55
CA LYS A 27 2.68 18.73 15.55
C LYS A 27 2.21 18.43 16.96
N ARG A 28 3.09 17.90 17.80
CA ARG A 28 2.78 17.65 19.22
C ARG A 28 2.93 18.94 20.03
N LYS A 29 1.95 19.26 20.87
CA LYS A 29 1.99 20.35 21.87
C LYS A 29 1.57 19.80 23.22
N GLY A 30 2.56 19.44 24.05
CA GLY A 30 2.34 18.77 25.33
C GLY A 30 1.61 17.43 25.15
N LYS A 31 0.41 17.33 25.73
CA LYS A 31 -0.48 16.15 25.64
C LYS A 31 -1.43 16.18 24.44
N LYS A 32 -1.45 17.26 23.65
CA LYS A 32 -2.37 17.44 22.51
C LYS A 32 -1.61 17.47 21.19
N TYR A 33 -2.34 17.27 20.09
CA TYR A 33 -1.85 17.49 18.73
C TYR A 33 -2.47 18.76 18.14
N LEU A 34 -1.67 19.47 17.36
CA LEU A 34 -2.08 20.59 16.54
C LEU A 34 -1.86 20.25 15.07
N TYR A 35 -2.73 20.75 14.21
CA TYR A 35 -2.71 20.50 12.78
C TYR A 35 -2.43 21.78 12.02
N TYR A 36 -1.61 21.68 10.98
CA TYR A 36 -1.16 22.81 10.18
C TYR A 36 -1.30 22.49 8.69
N LYS A 37 -1.81 23.44 7.91
CA LYS A 37 -1.88 23.39 6.46
C LYS A 37 -1.25 24.67 5.91
N ASP A 38 -0.29 24.53 4.99
CA ASP A 38 0.43 25.66 4.39
C ASP A 38 1.01 26.63 5.43
N GLY A 39 1.56 26.08 6.52
CA GLY A 39 2.12 26.85 7.64
C GLY A 39 1.09 27.46 8.60
N ARG A 40 -0.20 27.45 8.27
CA ARG A 40 -1.28 28.01 9.11
C ARG A 40 -1.91 26.93 9.99
N LYS A 41 -2.22 27.28 11.23
CA LYS A 41 -2.89 26.39 12.17
C LYS A 41 -4.34 26.19 11.74
N ILE A 42 -4.79 24.95 11.64
CA ILE A 42 -6.19 24.60 11.44
C ILE A 42 -6.95 24.84 12.75
N LEU A 43 -8.03 25.61 12.66
CA LEU A 43 -8.95 25.89 13.78
C LEU A 43 -10.36 25.35 13.53
N ASP A 44 -10.65 24.94 12.29
CA ASP A 44 -11.94 24.37 11.94
C ASP A 44 -12.17 23.06 12.71
N ARG A 45 -13.32 22.99 13.39
CA ARG A 45 -13.67 21.85 14.25
C ARG A 45 -14.02 20.63 13.43
N GLU A 46 -14.62 20.81 12.26
CA GLU A 46 -15.00 19.70 11.38
C GLU A 46 -13.77 19.02 10.79
N GLU A 47 -12.83 19.80 10.26
CA GLU A 47 -11.54 19.28 9.76
C GLU A 47 -10.74 18.59 10.88
N ILE A 48 -10.68 19.17 12.09
CA ILE A 48 -10.02 18.53 13.23
C ILE A 48 -10.71 17.22 13.62
N SER A 49 -12.04 17.19 13.64
CA SER A 49 -12.83 15.99 13.94
C SER A 49 -12.55 14.88 12.93
N ARG A 50 -12.54 15.21 11.63
CA ARG A 50 -12.17 14.31 10.54
C ARG A 50 -10.76 13.75 10.72
N ILE A 51 -9.79 14.58 11.05
CA ILE A 51 -8.41 14.12 11.26
C ILE A 51 -8.32 13.19 12.49
N ASN A 52 -9.04 13.50 13.57
CA ASN A 52 -9.06 12.67 14.77
C ASN A 52 -9.72 11.30 14.51
N SER A 53 -10.76 11.24 13.67
CA SER A 53 -11.41 9.97 13.30
C SER A 53 -10.51 9.04 12.47
N LEU A 54 -9.43 9.57 11.89
CA LEU A 54 -8.39 8.74 11.28
C LEU A 54 -7.59 7.94 12.30
N VAL A 55 -7.70 8.18 13.62
CA VAL A 55 -7.00 7.41 14.66
C VAL A 55 -5.53 7.17 14.30
N ILE A 56 -4.80 8.26 14.06
CA ILE A 56 -3.38 8.21 13.69
C ILE A 56 -2.58 7.96 14.98
N PRO A 57 -1.81 6.85 15.08
CA PRO A 57 -1.12 6.51 16.31
C PRO A 57 -0.27 7.66 16.86
N PRO A 58 -0.29 7.91 18.18
CA PRO A 58 0.43 9.03 18.79
C PRO A 58 1.96 8.89 18.65
N ALA A 59 2.45 7.66 18.52
CA ALA A 59 3.85 7.35 18.33
C ALA A 59 4.39 7.63 16.91
N TRP A 60 3.53 7.98 15.95
CA TRP A 60 4.00 8.32 14.60
C TRP A 60 4.66 9.70 14.58
N GLU A 61 5.91 9.73 14.13
CA GLU A 61 6.68 10.93 13.85
C GLU A 61 6.46 11.40 12.40
N ASN A 62 6.63 12.72 12.17
CA ASN A 62 6.50 13.36 10.85
C ASN A 62 5.22 12.95 10.10
N ALA A 63 4.09 12.95 10.81
CA ALA A 63 2.84 12.52 10.22
C ALA A 63 2.32 13.54 9.18
N TRP A 64 2.20 13.08 7.94
CA TRP A 64 1.50 13.75 6.85
C TRP A 64 0.07 13.23 6.78
N ILE A 65 -0.88 14.13 6.56
CA ILE A 65 -2.30 13.82 6.55
C ILE A 65 -2.91 14.42 5.30
N CYS A 66 -3.70 13.65 4.56
CA CYS A 66 -4.33 14.15 3.35
C CYS A 66 -5.36 15.23 3.68
N ALA A 67 -5.35 16.32 2.92
CA ALA A 67 -6.33 17.39 3.03
C ALA A 67 -7.72 16.97 2.52
N LEU A 68 -7.77 15.99 1.61
CA LEU A 68 -9.00 15.48 1.02
C LEU A 68 -9.51 14.27 1.79
N ASP A 69 -10.80 14.26 2.11
CA ASP A 69 -11.49 13.13 2.74
C ASP A 69 -11.57 11.91 1.80
N ASN A 70 -11.68 12.14 0.49
CA ASN A 70 -11.73 11.13 -0.56
C ASN A 70 -10.35 10.79 -1.17
N GLY A 71 -9.26 11.23 -0.54
CA GLY A 71 -7.91 10.78 -0.90
C GLY A 71 -7.73 9.29 -0.55
N HIS A 72 -7.24 8.47 -1.49
CA HIS A 72 -7.05 7.05 -1.23
C HIS A 72 -6.03 6.78 -0.11
N LEU A 73 -5.00 7.61 -0.02
CA LEU A 73 -4.03 7.68 1.07
C LEU A 73 -4.47 8.80 2.01
N GLN A 74 -4.77 8.44 3.26
CA GLN A 74 -5.29 9.36 4.27
C GLN A 74 -4.22 9.90 5.20
N ALA A 75 -3.21 9.09 5.56
CA ALA A 75 -2.08 9.56 6.33
C ALA A 75 -0.83 8.70 6.11
N THR A 76 0.32 9.30 6.32
CA THR A 76 1.60 8.60 6.46
C THR A 76 2.35 9.11 7.67
N GLY A 77 3.35 8.37 8.13
CA GLY A 77 4.24 8.77 9.21
C GLY A 77 5.28 7.70 9.47
N PHE A 78 6.18 7.94 10.42
CA PHE A 78 7.21 6.98 10.80
C PHE A 78 6.92 6.42 12.18
N ASP A 79 6.96 5.09 12.33
CA ASP A 79 6.83 4.48 13.65
C ASP A 79 8.12 4.61 14.49
N VAL A 80 8.08 4.12 15.73
CA VAL A 80 9.22 4.13 16.65
C VAL A 80 10.45 3.38 16.12
N LYS A 81 10.26 2.48 15.16
CA LYS A 81 11.34 1.74 14.48
C LYS A 81 11.76 2.41 13.17
N LYS A 82 11.35 3.67 12.94
CA LYS A 82 11.63 4.47 11.74
C LYS A 82 11.10 3.84 10.45
N ARG A 83 10.08 2.99 10.53
CA ARG A 83 9.42 2.43 9.34
C ARG A 83 8.29 3.35 8.91
N LYS A 84 8.22 3.64 7.61
CA LYS A 84 7.11 4.40 7.03
C LYS A 84 5.83 3.58 7.13
N GLN A 85 4.82 4.17 7.76
CA GLN A 85 3.49 3.62 7.97
C GLN A 85 2.48 4.39 7.13
N TYR A 86 1.41 3.70 6.74
CA TYR A 86 0.38 4.22 5.84
C TYR A 86 -1.00 3.98 6.42
N LYS A 87 -1.88 4.94 6.25
CA LYS A 87 -3.30 4.80 6.51
C LYS A 87 -4.08 5.12 5.24
N TYR A 88 -4.90 4.19 4.81
CA TYR A 88 -5.68 4.30 3.58
C TYR A 88 -7.16 4.53 3.87
N HIS A 89 -7.87 5.08 2.89
CA HIS A 89 -9.32 5.11 2.89
C HIS A 89 -9.89 3.68 2.93
N ALA A 90 -11.04 3.50 3.59
CA ALA A 90 -11.68 2.19 3.75
C ALA A 90 -12.02 1.54 2.40
N LEU A 91 -12.62 2.30 1.49
CA LEU A 91 -12.94 1.83 0.13
C LEU A 91 -11.69 1.41 -0.66
N TRP A 92 -10.56 2.12 -0.51
CA TRP A 92 -9.31 1.72 -1.16
C TRP A 92 -8.83 0.36 -0.64
N SER A 93 -8.85 0.18 0.68
CA SER A 93 -8.46 -1.08 1.32
C SER A 93 -9.35 -2.23 0.87
N ALA A 94 -10.67 -2.03 0.83
CA ALA A 94 -11.63 -3.03 0.36
C ALA A 94 -11.36 -3.44 -1.09
N LEU A 95 -11.23 -2.47 -2.00
CA LEU A 95 -10.93 -2.72 -3.42
C LEU A 95 -9.61 -3.50 -3.60
N ARG A 96 -8.55 -3.08 -2.91
CA ARG A 96 -7.23 -3.74 -3.00
C ARG A 96 -7.25 -5.15 -2.40
N ASN A 97 -8.05 -5.40 -1.37
CA ASN A 97 -8.20 -6.73 -0.79
C ASN A 97 -8.96 -7.66 -1.73
N HIS A 98 -10.06 -7.21 -2.35
CA HIS A 98 -10.78 -7.97 -3.36
C HIS A 98 -9.87 -8.38 -4.53
N THR A 99 -9.11 -7.43 -5.09
CA THR A 99 -8.21 -7.75 -6.22
C THR A 99 -7.07 -8.71 -5.85
N LYS A 100 -6.57 -8.68 -4.62
CA LYS A 100 -5.56 -9.64 -4.14
C LYS A 100 -6.14 -11.05 -4.02
N PHE A 101 -7.38 -11.18 -3.54
CA PHE A 101 -8.04 -12.48 -3.38
C PHE A 101 -8.14 -13.23 -4.72
N TYR A 102 -8.55 -12.55 -5.79
CA TYR A 102 -8.60 -13.15 -7.13
C TYR A 102 -7.22 -13.60 -7.63
N ARG A 103 -6.15 -12.82 -7.35
CA ARG A 103 -4.79 -13.22 -7.72
C ARG A 103 -4.30 -14.44 -6.94
N MET A 104 -4.73 -14.58 -5.69
CA MET A 104 -4.38 -15.74 -4.86
C MET A 104 -5.01 -17.03 -5.40
N LEU A 105 -6.24 -16.97 -5.92
CA LEU A 105 -6.86 -18.10 -6.61
C LEU A 105 -6.07 -18.52 -7.86
N GLN A 106 -5.68 -17.56 -8.69
CA GLN A 106 -4.86 -17.82 -9.88
C GLN A 106 -3.49 -18.42 -9.52
N PHE A 107 -2.88 -17.94 -8.45
CA PHE A 107 -1.65 -18.56 -7.92
C PHE A 107 -1.88 -20.01 -7.48
N GLY A 108 -3.02 -20.30 -6.83
CA GLY A 108 -3.42 -21.65 -6.44
C GLY A 108 -3.45 -22.62 -7.61
N TYR A 109 -4.03 -22.22 -8.75
CA TYR A 109 -4.04 -23.05 -9.97
C TYR A 109 -2.63 -23.30 -10.55
N ALA A 110 -1.69 -22.37 -10.35
CA ALA A 110 -0.31 -22.53 -10.82
C ALA A 110 0.57 -23.41 -9.90
N LEU A 111 0.15 -23.67 -8.66
CA LEU A 111 0.95 -24.38 -7.66
C LEU A 111 1.40 -25.79 -8.09
N PRO A 112 0.55 -26.65 -8.71
CA PRO A 112 0.99 -27.98 -9.12
C PRO A 112 2.15 -27.95 -10.11
N GLY A 113 2.09 -27.06 -11.11
CA GLY A 113 3.17 -26.91 -12.09
C GLY A 113 4.46 -26.38 -11.48
N ILE A 114 4.36 -25.42 -10.53
CA ILE A 114 5.52 -24.93 -9.79
C ILE A 114 6.18 -26.05 -8.98
N ARG A 115 5.38 -26.90 -8.31
CA ARG A 115 5.91 -28.03 -7.52
C ARG A 115 6.63 -29.04 -8.39
N LEU A 116 6.02 -29.43 -9.53
CA LEU A 116 6.64 -30.37 -10.46
C LEU A 116 8.01 -29.85 -10.96
N GLN A 117 8.09 -28.56 -11.30
CA GLN A 117 9.35 -27.96 -11.74
C GLN A 117 10.42 -28.00 -10.62
N ILE A 118 10.04 -27.69 -9.38
CA ILE A 118 10.96 -27.75 -8.23
C ILE A 118 11.47 -29.18 -8.02
N GLU A 119 10.60 -30.19 -8.11
CA GLU A 119 10.99 -31.59 -7.95
C GLU A 119 11.97 -32.02 -9.05
N GLN A 120 11.71 -31.64 -10.31
CA GLN A 120 12.60 -31.91 -11.43
C GLN A 120 13.97 -31.23 -11.26
N ASP A 121 13.99 -29.97 -10.83
CA ASP A 121 15.22 -29.22 -10.63
C ASP A 121 16.07 -29.81 -9.49
N LEU A 122 15.44 -30.32 -8.42
CA LEU A 122 16.11 -30.97 -7.28
C LEU A 122 16.66 -32.37 -7.62
N ALA A 123 16.08 -33.06 -8.61
CA ALA A 123 16.51 -34.40 -9.02
C ALA A 123 17.78 -34.40 -9.88
N LEU A 124 18.23 -33.24 -10.38
CA LEU A 124 19.44 -33.12 -11.19
C LEU A 124 20.69 -33.22 -10.30
N ARG A 125 21.47 -34.29 -10.50
CA ARG A 125 22.61 -34.71 -9.65
C ARG A 125 23.83 -33.79 -9.73
N ASN A 126 23.89 -32.89 -10.71
CA ASN A 126 24.91 -31.85 -10.80
C ASN A 126 24.26 -30.52 -10.45
N PHE A 127 24.73 -29.92 -9.34
CA PHE A 127 24.51 -28.53 -8.96
C PHE A 127 25.19 -27.58 -9.95
N GLU A 128 24.95 -27.74 -11.25
CA GLU A 128 25.25 -26.68 -12.19
C GLU A 128 24.32 -25.53 -11.86
N LYS A 129 24.94 -24.38 -11.57
CA LYS A 129 24.34 -23.14 -11.09
C LYS A 129 23.33 -22.53 -12.08
N ARG A 130 22.31 -23.27 -12.51
CA ARG A 130 21.03 -22.67 -12.88
C ARG A 130 20.34 -22.25 -11.59
N LYS A 131 20.83 -21.11 -11.13
CA LYS A 131 20.10 -20.08 -10.40
C LYS A 131 19.81 -20.33 -8.93
N ASN A 132 20.70 -19.72 -8.16
CA ASN A 132 20.41 -18.98 -6.94
C ASN A 132 19.31 -17.90 -7.16
N THR A 133 18.08 -18.28 -7.52
CA THR A 133 16.92 -17.37 -7.61
C THR A 133 15.75 -17.87 -6.77
N GLY A 134 16.02 -18.15 -5.49
CA GLY A 134 15.01 -18.00 -4.44
C GLY A 134 14.69 -16.52 -4.13
N ALA A 135 15.46 -15.57 -4.66
CA ALA A 135 15.28 -14.13 -4.41
C ALA A 135 14.74 -13.31 -5.60
N HIS A 136 14.67 -13.88 -6.81
CA HIS A 136 14.14 -13.19 -8.01
C HIS A 136 13.36 -14.16 -8.89
N TYR A 137 12.21 -14.63 -8.41
CA TYR A 137 11.18 -15.20 -9.28
C TYR A 137 10.53 -14.05 -10.09
N LYS A 138 11.06 -13.77 -11.28
CA LYS A 138 10.27 -13.18 -12.38
C LYS A 138 9.66 -14.34 -13.15
N PRO A 139 8.36 -14.64 -13.00
CA PRO A 139 7.77 -15.81 -13.64
C PRO A 139 7.43 -15.47 -15.09
N TYR A 140 8.39 -15.53 -16.01
CA TYR A 140 8.14 -15.26 -17.43
C TYR A 140 7.20 -16.29 -18.08
N ALA A 141 7.03 -17.49 -17.51
CA ALA A 141 6.07 -18.48 -17.97
C ALA A 141 4.64 -18.26 -17.45
N ALA A 142 4.45 -17.79 -16.21
CA ALA A 142 3.12 -17.45 -15.69
C ALA A 142 2.63 -16.07 -16.15
N TYR A 143 3.54 -15.14 -16.48
CA TYR A 143 3.17 -13.85 -17.07
C TYR A 143 2.59 -14.02 -18.49
N GLN A 144 3.07 -14.97 -19.29
CA GLN A 144 2.53 -15.20 -20.63
C GLN A 144 1.09 -15.76 -20.62
N TYR A 145 0.70 -16.49 -19.57
CA TYR A 145 -0.67 -17.00 -19.41
C TYR A 145 -1.64 -15.97 -18.83
N LEU A 146 -1.14 -14.98 -18.07
CA LEU A 146 -1.95 -13.93 -17.44
C LEU A 146 -2.06 -12.62 -18.26
N TYR A 147 -1.40 -12.52 -19.42
CA TYR A 147 -1.34 -11.29 -20.25
C TYR A 147 -1.71 -11.46 -21.73
N ARG A 148 -2.35 -12.55 -22.11
CA ARG A 148 -2.99 -12.69 -23.43
C ARG A 148 -4.50 -12.76 -23.23
N GLN A 149 -5.14 -11.59 -23.39
CA GLN A 149 -6.55 -11.24 -23.68
C GLN A 149 -6.81 -9.85 -23.08
#